data_AF-A0A139HR78-F1
#
_entry.id   AF-A0A139HR78-F1
#
_cell.length_a   1.000
_cell.length_b   1.000
_cell.length_c   1.000
_cell.angle_alpha   90.00
_cell.angle_beta   90.00
_cell.angle_gamma   90.00
#
_symmetry.space_group_name_H-M   'P 1'
#
loop_
_entity.id
_entity.type
_entity.pdbx_description
1 polymer ?
#
loop_
_entity_poly.entity_id
_entity_poly.type
_entity_poly.pdbx_seq_one_letter_code
_entity_poly.pdbx_strand_id
1 'polypeptide(L)'
;MTATPTATPPTSWTGQPRIKGSTEAMRMFLLTFSLIGLQFCWGTEQTYATPYLLALGLSKGGMSLVWIAGPLSGLIMQPIIGMISDKSTSKYGRRKPFMVGGTIAVAICLLIMGWAKEIVAYFVKEETRRNDMTIRLAVVDIYVLDFMINIAQATCRALVVDALPMSKQQLGAAWGESNFWK
;
A
#
# COMPACT_ATOMS: atom_id res chain seq x y z
N MET A 1 25.27 -12.80 55.27
CA MET A 1 24.01 -12.63 54.52
C MET A 1 24.32 -11.75 53.32
N THR A 2 24.48 -12.34 52.14
CA THR A 2 24.71 -11.64 50.87
C THR A 2 23.71 -12.20 49.87
N ALA A 3 22.67 -11.41 49.55
CA ALA A 3 21.64 -11.80 48.59
C ALA A 3 22.18 -11.60 47.16
N THR A 4 22.24 -12.67 46.38
CA THR A 4 22.56 -12.65 44.95
C THR A 4 21.36 -12.10 44.17
N PRO A 5 21.50 -11.08 43.30
CA PRO A 5 20.39 -10.62 42.48
C PRO A 5 20.06 -11.67 41.41
N THR A 6 18.86 -12.23 41.48
CA THR A 6 18.30 -13.12 40.45
C THR A 6 18.10 -12.34 39.16
N ALA A 7 18.94 -12.60 38.15
CA ALA A 7 18.77 -12.07 36.81
C ALA A 7 17.47 -12.62 36.19
N THR A 8 16.57 -11.73 35.80
CA THR A 8 15.35 -12.07 35.06
C THR A 8 15.74 -12.68 33.71
N PRO A 9 15.21 -13.85 33.31
CA PRO A 9 15.53 -14.42 32.01
C PRO A 9 15.07 -13.48 30.89
N PRO A 10 15.83 -13.36 29.78
CA PRO A 10 15.39 -12.56 28.64
C PRO A 10 14.10 -13.17 28.09
N THR A 11 13.06 -12.35 28.01
CA THR A 11 11.79 -12.72 27.38
C THR A 11 12.02 -13.01 25.90
N SER A 12 12.33 -14.26 25.55
CA SER A 12 12.36 -14.70 24.17
C SER A 12 10.93 -14.94 23.71
N TRP A 13 10.46 -14.16 22.74
CA TRP A 13 9.18 -14.40 22.07
C TRP A 13 9.21 -15.76 21.36
N THR A 14 8.59 -16.78 21.95
CA THR A 14 8.49 -18.13 21.38
C THR A 14 7.24 -18.25 20.51
N GLY A 15 7.31 -17.72 19.30
CA GLY A 15 6.29 -17.95 18.27
C GLY A 15 6.97 -18.14 16.93
N GLN A 16 6.97 -19.37 16.41
CA GLN A 16 7.40 -19.62 15.03
C GLN A 16 6.29 -19.10 14.09
N PRO A 17 6.54 -18.11 13.21
CA PRO A 17 5.56 -17.71 12.21
C PRO A 17 5.27 -18.90 11.29
N ARG A 18 4.10 -19.53 11.47
CA ARG A 18 3.74 -20.75 10.73
C ARG A 18 3.14 -20.36 9.38
N ILE A 19 4.00 -20.20 8.38
CA ILE A 19 3.58 -19.99 6.98
C ILE A 19 3.04 -21.31 6.44
N LYS A 20 1.77 -21.33 5.99
CA LYS A 20 1.17 -22.51 5.34
C LYS A 20 1.92 -22.78 4.03
N GLY A 21 2.27 -24.04 3.77
CA GLY A 21 2.99 -24.46 2.56
C GLY A 21 3.91 -25.65 2.83
N SER A 22 3.85 -26.66 1.97
CA SER A 22 4.69 -27.86 2.04
C SER A 22 6.14 -27.60 1.62
N THR A 23 6.38 -26.58 0.79
CA THR A 23 7.71 -26.21 0.28
C THR A 23 8.07 -24.77 0.65
N GLU A 24 9.37 -24.50 0.75
CA GLU A 24 9.90 -23.15 1.01
C GLU A 24 9.49 -22.15 -0.09
N ALA A 25 9.46 -22.59 -1.35
CA ALA A 25 8.99 -21.78 -2.47
C ALA A 25 7.50 -21.39 -2.32
N MET A 26 6.63 -22.32 -1.91
CA MET A 26 5.21 -22.02 -1.69
C MET A 26 5.02 -21.05 -0.51
N ARG A 27 5.84 -21.16 0.54
CA ARG A 27 5.82 -20.21 1.67
C ARG A 27 6.23 -18.81 1.24
N MET A 28 7.30 -18.68 0.48
CA MET A 28 7.76 -17.41 -0.07
C MET A 28 6.71 -16.81 -1.02
N PHE A 29 6.17 -17.62 -1.93
CA PHE A 29 5.14 -17.21 -2.86
C PHE A 29 3.88 -16.69 -2.15
N LEU A 30 3.33 -17.43 -1.18
CA LEU A 30 2.14 -17.00 -0.44
C LEU A 30 2.39 -15.74 0.38
N LEU A 31 3.62 -15.53 0.84
CA LEU A 31 4.00 -14.36 1.61
C LEU A 31 4.16 -13.12 0.71
N THR A 32 4.64 -13.27 -0.52
CA THR A 32 4.80 -12.17 -1.49
C THR A 32 3.62 -11.99 -2.42
N PHE A 33 2.63 -12.89 -2.42
CA PHE A 33 1.47 -12.83 -3.31
C PHE A 33 0.72 -11.48 -3.22
N SER A 34 0.63 -10.88 -2.03
CA SER A 34 0.00 -9.56 -1.87
C SER A 34 0.73 -8.44 -2.61
N LEU A 35 2.04 -8.56 -2.82
CA LEU A 35 2.81 -7.60 -3.61
C LEU A 35 2.44 -7.67 -5.09
N ILE A 36 2.04 -8.84 -5.60
CA ILE A 36 1.59 -8.99 -7.00
C ILE A 36 0.34 -8.14 -7.24
N GLY A 37 -0.66 -8.24 -6.36
CA GLY A 37 -1.88 -7.44 -6.46
C GLY A 37 -1.60 -5.95 -6.39
N LEU A 38 -0.62 -5.55 -5.57
CA LEU A 38 -0.20 -4.16 -5.48
C LEU A 38 0.45 -3.65 -6.79
N GLN A 39 1.33 -4.45 -7.40
CA GLN A 39 1.94 -4.09 -8.68
C GLN A 39 0.90 -4.01 -9.80
N PHE A 40 -0.14 -4.84 -9.74
CA PHE A 40 -1.25 -4.73 -10.68
C PHE A 40 -2.02 -3.41 -10.51
N CYS A 41 -2.28 -2.98 -9.27
CA CYS A 41 -2.96 -1.71 -9.00
C CYS A 41 -2.13 -0.52 -9.50
N TRP A 42 -0.85 -0.48 -9.14
CA TRP A 42 0.06 0.58 -9.58
C TRP A 42 0.28 0.57 -11.10
N GLY A 43 0.38 -0.62 -11.71
CA GLY A 43 0.46 -0.74 -13.18
C GLY A 43 -0.80 -0.27 -13.89
N THR A 44 -1.97 -0.51 -13.31
CA THR A 44 -3.26 -0.01 -13.81
C THR A 44 -3.29 1.52 -13.73
N GLU A 45 -2.90 2.10 -12.61
CA GLU A 45 -2.79 3.55 -12.44
C GLU A 45 -1.83 4.16 -13.49
N GLN A 46 -0.60 3.63 -13.62
CA GLN A 46 0.39 4.11 -14.59
C GLN A 46 -0.13 4.07 -16.03
N THR A 47 -0.93 3.06 -16.36
CA THR A 47 -1.45 2.84 -17.72
C THR A 47 -2.68 3.71 -18.02
N TYR A 48 -3.60 3.86 -17.06
CA TYR A 48 -4.90 4.47 -17.30
C TYR A 48 -5.04 5.91 -16.79
N ALA A 49 -4.25 6.36 -15.81
CA ALA A 49 -4.40 7.70 -15.23
C ALA A 49 -4.26 8.82 -16.28
N THR A 50 -3.23 8.73 -17.13
CA THR A 50 -3.00 9.73 -18.19
C THR A 50 -4.14 9.80 -19.22
N PRO A 51 -4.50 8.71 -19.93
CA PRO A 51 -5.57 8.78 -20.92
C PRO A 51 -6.92 9.13 -20.27
N TYR A 52 -7.17 8.71 -19.03
CA TYR A 52 -8.37 9.07 -18.28
C TYR A 52 -8.48 10.57 -18.01
N LEU A 53 -7.45 11.18 -17.42
CA LEU A 53 -7.45 12.60 -17.10
C LEU A 53 -7.48 13.49 -18.35
N LEU A 54 -6.78 13.09 -19.42
CA LEU A 54 -6.85 13.79 -20.70
C LEU A 54 -8.26 13.72 -21.30
N ALA A 55 -8.94 12.57 -21.19
CA ALA A 55 -10.33 12.41 -21.64
C ALA A 55 -11.33 13.23 -20.82
N LEU A 56 -11.01 13.59 -19.56
CA LEU A 56 -11.79 14.55 -18.77
C LEU A 56 -11.53 16.00 -19.18
N GLY A 57 -10.47 16.27 -19.95
CA GLY A 57 -10.09 17.61 -20.41
C GLY A 57 -8.98 18.27 -19.58
N LEU A 58 -8.25 17.50 -18.76
CA LEU A 58 -7.07 18.03 -18.06
C LEU A 58 -5.98 18.41 -19.09
N SER A 59 -5.36 19.56 -18.90
CA SER A 59 -4.26 19.99 -19.77
C SER A 59 -3.00 19.14 -19.58
N LYS A 60 -2.15 19.06 -20.61
CA LYS A 60 -0.85 18.38 -20.51
C LYS A 60 0.04 18.96 -19.40
N GLY A 61 -0.05 20.26 -19.12
CA GLY A 61 0.65 20.90 -18.01
C GLY A 61 0.11 20.47 -16.64
N GLY A 62 -1.20 20.27 -16.52
CA GLY A 62 -1.84 19.74 -15.32
C GLY A 62 -1.43 18.31 -15.01
N MET A 63 -1.18 17.49 -16.03
CA MET A 63 -0.65 16.13 -15.84
C MET A 63 0.67 16.12 -15.05
N SER A 64 1.56 17.08 -15.29
CA SER A 64 2.82 17.18 -14.54
C SER A 64 2.58 17.38 -13.04
N LEU A 65 1.53 18.13 -12.66
CA LEU A 65 1.16 18.29 -11.25
C LEU A 65 0.62 17.00 -10.65
N VAL A 66 -0.13 16.21 -11.42
CA VAL A 66 -0.59 14.88 -10.98
C VAL A 66 0.59 13.97 -10.75
N TRP A 67 1.57 13.95 -11.65
CA TRP A 67 2.74 13.08 -11.54
C TRP A 67 3.71 13.44 -10.41
N ILE A 68 3.63 14.65 -9.85
CA ILE A 68 4.35 15.00 -8.63
C ILE A 68 3.79 14.24 -7.41
N ALA A 69 2.55 13.74 -7.47
CA ALA A 69 1.92 12.97 -6.40
C ALA A 69 2.73 11.70 -6.06
N GLY A 70 3.23 10.96 -7.05
CA GLY A 70 4.00 9.74 -6.82
C GLY A 70 5.25 9.96 -5.94
N PRO A 71 6.19 10.83 -6.34
CA PRO A 71 7.36 11.14 -5.51
C PRO A 71 7.01 11.76 -4.15
N LEU A 72 6.02 12.66 -4.13
CA LEU A 72 5.61 13.35 -2.89
C LEU A 72 4.98 12.37 -1.89
N SER A 73 4.11 11.48 -2.36
CA SER A 73 3.47 10.47 -1.54
C SER A 73 4.48 9.47 -1.00
N GLY A 74 5.45 9.03 -1.82
CA GLY A 74 6.56 8.19 -1.37
C GLY A 74 7.40 8.84 -0.28
N LEU A 75 7.76 10.12 -0.44
CA LEU A 75 8.55 10.87 0.54
C LEU A 75 7.83 11.00 1.89
N ILE A 76 6.53 11.30 1.86
CA ILE A 76 5.73 11.53 3.07
C ILE A 76 5.35 10.21 3.75
N MET A 77 4.98 9.19 2.98
CA MET A 77 4.42 7.96 3.54
C MET A 77 5.47 7.07 4.16
N GLN A 78 6.65 6.92 3.54
CA GLN A 78 7.70 6.08 4.10
C GLN A 78 7.97 6.32 5.60
N PRO A 79 8.18 7.55 6.10
CA PRO A 79 8.37 7.80 7.53
C PRO A 79 7.09 7.62 8.35
N ILE A 80 5.92 8.00 7.82
CA ILE A 80 4.64 7.94 8.54
C ILE A 80 4.25 6.49 8.83
N ILE A 81 4.26 5.61 7.83
CA ILE A 81 3.93 4.19 8.05
C ILE A 81 4.95 3.56 8.99
N GLY A 82 6.23 3.90 8.89
CA GLY A 82 7.25 3.41 9.84
C GLY A 82 6.84 3.69 11.28
N MET A 83 6.53 4.95 11.60
CA MET A 83 6.13 5.33 12.97
C MET A 83 4.78 4.73 13.41
N ILE A 84 3.79 4.70 12.52
CA ILE A 84 2.43 4.23 12.86
C ILE A 84 2.39 2.70 12.99
N SER A 85 3.03 1.99 12.06
CA SER A 85 3.20 0.54 12.13
C SER A 85 3.92 0.17 13.41
N ASP A 86 4.88 0.99 13.86
CA ASP A 86 5.68 0.69 15.04
C ASP A 86 4.92 0.79 16.37
N LYS A 87 3.92 1.67 16.43
CA LYS A 87 3.11 1.92 17.63
C LYS A 87 1.85 1.05 17.73
N SER A 88 1.54 0.24 16.72
CA SER A 88 0.29 -0.52 16.69
C SER A 88 0.33 -1.77 17.58
N THR A 89 -0.61 -1.84 18.52
CA THR A 89 -0.79 -2.94 19.49
C THR A 89 -2.06 -3.76 19.22
N SER A 90 -2.54 -3.80 17.97
CA SER A 90 -3.80 -4.46 17.63
C SER A 90 -3.82 -5.97 17.96
N LYS A 91 -4.96 -6.44 18.47
CA LYS A 91 -5.23 -7.86 18.81
C LYS A 91 -5.12 -8.83 17.64
N TYR A 92 -5.17 -8.34 16.39
CA TYR A 92 -5.01 -9.14 15.17
C TYR A 92 -3.56 -9.18 14.66
N GLY A 93 -2.63 -8.55 15.38
CA GLY A 93 -1.24 -8.36 15.00
C GLY A 93 -0.96 -6.93 14.54
N ARG A 94 0.27 -6.45 14.79
CA ARG A 94 0.71 -5.06 14.56
C ARG A 94 0.46 -4.55 13.14
N ARG A 95 0.59 -5.41 12.11
CA ARG A 95 0.61 -5.03 10.68
C ARG A 95 -0.64 -5.39 9.87
N LYS A 96 -1.44 -6.37 10.31
CA LYS A 96 -2.62 -6.85 9.54
C LYS A 96 -3.73 -5.79 9.36
N PRO A 97 -4.07 -4.97 10.37
CA PRO A 97 -5.13 -3.95 10.22
C PRO A 97 -4.80 -2.91 9.15
N PHE A 98 -3.53 -2.48 9.06
CA PHE A 98 -3.11 -1.50 8.05
C PHE A 98 -3.11 -2.08 6.65
N MET A 99 -2.73 -3.35 6.50
CA MET A 99 -2.82 -4.05 5.23
C MET A 99 -4.26 -4.12 4.74
N VAL A 100 -5.19 -4.61 5.57
CA VAL A 100 -6.61 -4.71 5.20
C VAL A 100 -7.22 -3.33 4.96
N GLY A 101 -6.97 -2.37 5.84
CA GLY A 101 -7.46 -1.00 5.69
C GLY A 101 -6.92 -0.32 4.42
N GLY A 102 -5.63 -0.48 4.14
CA GLY A 102 -5.00 0.04 2.93
C GLY A 102 -5.56 -0.59 1.66
N THR A 103 -5.71 -1.92 1.63
CA THR A 103 -6.31 -2.62 0.48
C THR A 103 -7.76 -2.20 0.23
N ILE A 104 -8.57 -2.05 1.29
CA ILE A 104 -9.95 -1.56 1.17
C ILE A 104 -9.95 -0.11 0.65
N ALA A 105 -9.07 0.74 1.17
CA ALA A 105 -8.96 2.13 0.70
C ALA A 105 -8.55 2.22 -0.77
N VAL A 106 -7.57 1.43 -1.22
CA VAL A 106 -7.19 1.32 -2.64
C VAL A 106 -8.38 0.89 -3.49
N ALA A 107 -9.13 -0.14 -3.07
CA ALA A 107 -10.30 -0.60 -3.80
C ALA A 107 -11.38 0.49 -3.93
N ILE A 108 -11.61 1.26 -2.86
CA ILE A 108 -12.55 2.39 -2.88
C ILE A 108 -12.07 3.48 -3.85
N CYS A 109 -10.80 3.86 -3.82
CA CYS A 109 -10.24 4.83 -4.76
C CYS A 109 -10.40 4.37 -6.22
N LEU A 110 -10.08 3.11 -6.53
CA LEU A 110 -10.27 2.58 -7.88
C LEU A 110 -11.74 2.62 -8.34
N LEU A 111 -12.70 2.39 -7.43
CA LEU A 111 -14.13 2.54 -7.72
C LEU A 111 -14.52 4.01 -7.94
N ILE A 112 -14.01 4.93 -7.11
CA ILE A 112 -14.23 6.37 -7.28
C ILE A 112 -13.68 6.84 -8.61
N MET A 113 -12.46 6.45 -8.98
CA MET A 113 -11.87 6.77 -10.26
C MET A 113 -12.72 6.27 -11.42
N GLY A 114 -13.22 5.03 -11.35
CA GLY A 114 -14.05 4.44 -12.41
C GLY A 114 -15.43 5.09 -12.56
N TRP A 115 -15.99 5.61 -11.47
CA TRP A 115 -17.36 6.15 -11.41
C TRP A 115 -17.39 7.66 -11.13
N ALA A 116 -16.27 8.37 -11.35
CA ALA A 116 -16.15 9.76 -10.92
C ALA A 116 -17.18 10.68 -11.59
N LYS A 117 -17.49 10.43 -12.87
CA LYS A 117 -18.49 11.20 -13.64
C LYS A 117 -19.88 11.03 -13.04
N GLU A 118 -20.26 9.81 -12.72
CA GLU A 118 -21.55 9.41 -12.16
C GLU A 118 -21.70 9.98 -10.74
N ILE A 119 -20.66 9.85 -9.92
CA ILE A 119 -20.62 10.40 -8.57
C ILE A 119 -20.83 11.92 -8.63
N VAL A 120 -20.08 12.64 -9.45
CA VAL A 120 -20.23 14.10 -9.57
C VAL A 120 -21.57 14.48 -10.19
N ALA A 121 -22.07 13.73 -11.17
CA ALA A 121 -23.38 13.97 -11.77
C ALA A 121 -24.54 13.85 -10.76
N TYR A 122 -24.41 12.95 -9.77
CA TYR A 122 -25.40 12.79 -8.71
C TYR A 122 -25.50 14.03 -7.81
N PHE A 123 -24.36 14.65 -7.48
CA PHE A 123 -24.31 15.83 -6.60
C PHE A 123 -24.43 17.17 -7.34
N VAL A 124 -23.94 17.26 -8.58
CA VAL A 124 -23.82 18.48 -9.36
C VAL A 124 -24.69 18.39 -10.61
N LYS A 125 -25.88 18.99 -10.51
CA LYS A 125 -26.85 19.03 -11.62
C LYS A 125 -26.45 20.00 -12.73
N GLU A 126 -25.74 21.08 -12.38
CA GLU A 126 -25.25 22.08 -13.33
C GLU A 126 -24.16 21.50 -14.24
N GLU A 127 -24.39 21.52 -15.56
CA GLU A 127 -23.56 20.85 -16.55
C GLU A 127 -22.15 21.47 -16.69
N THR A 128 -22.06 22.80 -16.64
CA THR A 128 -20.81 23.56 -16.73
C THR A 128 -19.86 23.28 -15.57
N ARG A 129 -20.37 23.20 -14.33
CA ARG A 129 -19.56 22.86 -13.14
C ARG A 129 -19.19 21.38 -13.05
N ARG A 130 -19.95 20.49 -13.69
CA ARG A 130 -19.77 19.04 -13.55
C ARG A 130 -18.40 18.58 -14.04
N ASN A 131 -17.94 19.10 -15.18
CA ASN A 131 -16.67 18.67 -15.74
C ASN A 131 -15.47 19.10 -14.88
N ASP A 132 -15.41 20.37 -14.47
CA ASP A 132 -14.36 20.89 -13.58
C ASP A 132 -14.33 20.15 -12.24
N MET A 133 -15.50 19.87 -11.65
CA MET A 133 -15.59 19.09 -10.41
C MET A 133 -15.13 17.63 -10.60
N THR A 134 -15.40 17.02 -11.75
CA THR A 134 -14.94 15.66 -12.08
C THR A 134 -13.43 15.60 -12.22
N ILE A 135 -12.82 16.58 -12.90
CA ILE A 135 -11.36 16.69 -13.02
C ILE A 135 -10.73 16.83 -11.63
N ARG A 136 -11.25 17.73 -10.80
CA ARG A 136 -10.72 17.95 -9.44
C ARG A 136 -10.85 16.70 -8.56
N LEU A 137 -12.00 16.02 -8.62
CA LEU A 137 -12.21 14.77 -7.90
C LEU A 137 -11.20 13.71 -8.36
N ALA A 138 -11.03 13.53 -9.67
CA ALA A 138 -10.09 12.56 -10.24
C ALA A 138 -8.64 12.86 -9.84
N VAL A 139 -8.23 14.13 -9.85
CA VAL A 139 -6.88 14.53 -9.40
C VAL A 139 -6.69 14.22 -7.92
N VAL A 140 -7.63 14.60 -7.06
CA VAL A 140 -7.54 14.32 -5.61
C VAL A 140 -7.54 12.81 -5.36
N ASP A 141 -8.37 12.05 -6.07
CA ASP A 141 -8.46 10.60 -5.93
C ASP A 141 -7.15 9.91 -6.34
N ILE A 142 -6.47 10.35 -7.41
CA ILE A 142 -5.15 9.84 -7.77
C ILE A 142 -4.13 10.10 -6.66
N TYR A 143 -4.10 11.31 -6.08
CA TYR A 143 -3.22 11.59 -4.95
C TYR A 143 -3.48 10.64 -3.78
N VAL A 144 -4.76 10.45 -3.42
CA VAL A 144 -5.14 9.54 -2.33
C VAL A 144 -4.78 8.09 -2.67
N LEU A 145 -5.02 7.66 -3.91
CA LEU A 145 -4.68 6.33 -4.40
C LEU A 145 -3.17 6.07 -4.27
N ASP A 146 -2.33 6.99 -4.73
CA ASP A 146 -0.88 6.97 -4.59
C ASP A 146 -0.46 6.82 -3.12
N PHE A 147 -1.07 7.61 -2.23
CA PHE A 147 -0.83 7.53 -0.79
C PHE A 147 -1.21 6.14 -0.23
N MET A 148 -2.35 5.59 -0.63
CA MET A 148 -2.81 4.28 -0.16
C MET A 148 -1.97 3.13 -0.72
N ILE A 149 -1.54 3.20 -1.98
CA ILE A 149 -0.63 2.24 -2.60
C ILE A 149 0.70 2.24 -1.85
N ASN A 150 1.25 3.41 -1.50
CA ASN A 150 2.47 3.51 -0.70
C ASN A 150 2.32 2.89 0.69
N ILE A 151 1.18 3.10 1.38
CA ILE A 151 0.87 2.44 2.66
C ILE A 151 0.82 0.91 2.49
N ALA A 152 0.08 0.43 1.49
CA ALA A 152 -0.05 -0.99 1.20
C ALA A 152 1.31 -1.61 0.85
N GLN A 153 2.16 -0.90 0.11
CA GLN A 153 3.52 -1.34 -0.22
C GLN A 153 4.38 -1.52 1.01
N ALA A 154 4.45 -0.48 1.85
CA ALA A 154 5.27 -0.49 3.05
C ALA A 154 4.82 -1.61 3.99
N THR A 155 3.51 -1.79 4.19
CA THR A 155 2.95 -2.82 5.08
C THR A 155 3.13 -4.24 4.55
N CYS A 156 3.03 -4.47 3.23
CA CYS A 156 3.31 -5.76 2.62
C CYS A 156 4.79 -6.14 2.74
N ARG A 157 5.70 -5.22 2.42
CA ARG A 157 7.16 -5.46 2.58
C ARG A 157 7.52 -5.76 4.03
N ALA A 158 6.96 -4.97 4.94
CA ALA A 158 7.10 -5.14 6.37
C ALA A 158 6.60 -6.53 6.82
N LEU A 159 5.47 -7.04 6.30
CA LEU A 159 4.98 -8.38 6.64
C LEU A 159 5.94 -9.50 6.18
N VAL A 160 6.52 -9.35 4.99
CA VAL A 160 7.48 -10.34 4.44
C VAL A 160 8.68 -10.49 5.38
N VAL A 161 9.22 -9.36 5.85
CA VAL A 161 10.38 -9.35 6.76
C VAL A 161 10.03 -9.95 8.12
N ASP A 162 8.86 -9.63 8.68
CA ASP A 162 8.43 -10.12 10.00
C ASP A 162 8.12 -11.62 10.03
N ALA A 163 7.64 -12.18 8.91
CA ALA A 163 7.29 -13.58 8.83
C ALA A 163 8.50 -14.51 8.60
N LEU A 164 9.65 -13.95 8.22
CA LEU A 164 10.85 -14.71 7.87
C LEU A 164 11.93 -14.63 8.95
N PRO A 165 12.63 -15.74 9.26
CA PRO A 165 13.80 -15.72 10.12
C PRO A 165 14.91 -14.88 9.48
N MET A 166 15.78 -14.25 10.30
CA MET A 166 16.79 -13.29 9.82
C MET A 166 17.63 -13.80 8.64
N SER A 167 18.00 -15.08 8.62
CA SER A 167 18.77 -15.70 7.52
C SER A 167 18.04 -15.74 6.18
N LYS A 168 16.72 -15.59 6.15
CA LYS A 168 15.86 -15.68 4.95
C LYS A 168 15.22 -14.35 4.56
N GLN A 169 15.41 -13.29 5.33
CA GLN A 169 14.77 -11.99 5.05
C GLN A 169 15.24 -11.38 3.72
N GLN A 170 16.54 -11.44 3.41
CA GLN A 170 17.07 -11.01 2.11
C GLN A 170 16.48 -11.82 0.96
N LEU A 171 16.29 -13.13 1.14
CA LEU A 171 15.66 -13.99 0.14
C LEU A 171 14.19 -13.62 -0.06
N GLY A 172 13.44 -13.37 1.01
CA GLY A 172 12.05 -12.91 0.93
C GLY A 172 11.91 -11.54 0.24
N ALA A 173 12.80 -10.60 0.57
CA ALA A 173 12.87 -9.30 -0.10
C ALA A 173 13.17 -9.47 -1.60
N ALA A 174 14.14 -10.33 -1.95
CA ALA A 174 14.43 -10.68 -3.33
C ALA A 174 13.21 -11.29 -4.02
N TRP A 175 12.49 -12.23 -3.42
CA TRP A 175 11.27 -12.78 -4.03
C TRP A 175 10.18 -11.73 -4.29
N GLY A 176 10.10 -10.70 -3.46
CA GLY A 176 9.18 -9.58 -3.64
C GLY A 176 9.60 -8.56 -4.71
N GLU A 177 10.90 -8.44 -4.99
CA GLU A 177 11.46 -7.41 -5.88
C GLU A 177 12.05 -7.98 -7.20
N SER A 178 12.66 -9.17 -7.18
CA SER A 178 13.52 -9.71 -8.24
C SER A 178 12.82 -10.60 -9.27
N ASN A 179 11.62 -11.10 -8.99
CA ASN A 179 10.99 -12.14 -9.83
C ASN A 179 9.84 -11.65 -10.72
N PHE A 180 9.50 -10.36 -10.68
CA PHE A 180 8.40 -9.81 -11.49
C PHE A 180 8.82 -8.83 -12.58
N TRP A 181 10.11 -8.44 -12.63
CA TRP A 181 10.59 -7.35 -13.49
C TRP A 181 11.90 -7.67 -14.23
N LYS A 182 12.04 -8.91 -14.69
CA LYS A 182 12.92 -9.24 -15.82
C LYS A 182 12.08 -9.73 -16.98
#